data_AF-A0A949ZPV0-F1
#
_entry.id   AF-A0A949ZPV0-F1
#
_cell.length_a   1.000
_cell.length_b   1.000
_cell.length_c   1.000
_cell.angle_alpha   90.00
_cell.angle_beta   90.00
_cell.angle_gamma   90.00
#
_symmetry.space_group_name_H-M   'P 1'
#
loop_
_entity.id
_entity.type
_entity.pdbx_description
1 polymer ?
#
loop_
_entity_poly.entity_id
_entity_poly.type
_entity_poly.pdbx_seq_one_letter_code
_entity_poly.pdbx_strand_id
1 'polypeptide(L)'
;MLKMTQREFEAIRRHGEEAYPHECCGILLGSLENDRREIRMVVRAGNASADRPQDRYSIAPKELILAQRQAREQALDIIGFYHSHPDCAAQWSQTDLEEAHWIGCSYVITSVEQ
;
A
#
# COMPACT_ATOMS: atom_id res chain seq x y z
N MET A 1 -8.62 4.81 -13.31
CA MET A 1 -8.51 3.33 -13.29
C MET A 1 -7.09 2.94 -12.91
N LEU A 2 -6.90 2.03 -11.94
CA LEU A 2 -5.59 1.52 -11.53
C LEU A 2 -5.23 0.28 -12.36
N LYS A 3 -4.00 0.21 -12.87
CA LYS A 3 -3.45 -0.92 -13.62
C LYS A 3 -2.28 -1.49 -12.83
N MET A 4 -2.35 -2.80 -12.61
CA MET A 4 -1.38 -3.60 -11.88
C MET A 4 -1.08 -4.85 -12.69
N THR A 5 0.20 -5.21 -12.76
CA THR A 5 0.69 -6.47 -13.33
C THR A 5 0.61 -7.59 -12.30
N GLN A 6 0.64 -8.84 -12.78
CA GLN A 6 0.67 -10.02 -11.91
C GLN A 6 1.87 -9.99 -10.94
N ARG A 7 3.03 -9.47 -11.39
CA ARG A 7 4.24 -9.37 -10.56
C ARG A 7 4.05 -8.42 -9.38
N GLU A 8 3.40 -7.28 -9.59
CA GLU A 8 3.13 -6.30 -8.54
C GLU A 8 2.09 -6.84 -7.55
N PHE A 9 1.06 -7.51 -8.06
CA PHE A 9 0.07 -8.19 -7.23
C PHE A 9 0.72 -9.24 -6.33
N GLU A 10 1.57 -10.11 -6.89
CA GLU A 10 2.30 -11.13 -6.12
C GLU A 10 3.28 -10.53 -5.11
N ALA A 11 3.89 -9.37 -5.42
CA ALA A 11 4.76 -8.67 -4.49
C ALA A 11 3.99 -8.14 -3.27
N ILE A 12 2.79 -7.58 -3.49
CA ILE A 12 1.88 -7.12 -2.42
C ILE A 12 1.42 -8.32 -1.59
N ARG A 13 0.91 -9.38 -2.24
CA ARG A 13 0.42 -10.59 -1.58
C ARG A 13 1.48 -11.23 -0.69
N ARG A 14 2.71 -11.39 -1.22
CA ARG A 14 3.84 -11.94 -0.47
C ARG A 14 4.25 -11.06 0.72
N HIS A 15 4.19 -9.74 0.57
CA HIS A 15 4.45 -8.84 1.70
C HIS A 15 3.43 -9.04 2.81
N GLY A 16 2.15 -9.22 2.46
CA GLY A 16 1.11 -9.55 3.42
C GLY A 16 1.36 -10.87 4.14
N GLU A 17 1.73 -11.93 3.40
CA GLU A 17 2.08 -13.24 3.99
C GLU A 17 3.28 -13.14 4.95
N GLU A 18 4.33 -12.40 4.58
CA GLU A 18 5.52 -12.21 5.41
C GLU A 18 5.26 -11.38 6.67
N ALA A 19 4.27 -10.49 6.64
CA ALA A 19 3.92 -9.63 7.77
C ALA A 19 2.94 -10.28 8.76
N TYR A 20 2.28 -11.37 8.36
CA TYR A 20 1.34 -12.10 9.20
C TYR A 20 1.97 -12.47 10.57
N PRO A 21 1.24 -12.30 11.70
CA PRO A 21 -0.18 -11.98 11.84
C PRO A 21 -0.50 -10.47 11.85
N HIS A 22 0.44 -9.60 11.49
CA HIS A 22 0.23 -8.15 11.45
C HIS A 22 -0.18 -7.66 10.06
N GLU A 23 -0.82 -6.50 10.00
CA GLU A 23 -1.05 -5.80 8.74
C GLU A 23 0.27 -5.34 8.15
N CYS A 24 0.49 -5.65 6.87
CA CYS A 24 1.54 -5.01 6.09
C CYS A 24 1.02 -3.68 5.53
N CYS A 25 1.93 -2.78 5.17
CA CYS A 25 1.59 -1.58 4.42
C CYS A 25 2.68 -1.21 3.42
N GLY A 26 2.34 -0.37 2.45
CA GLY A 26 3.32 0.12 1.50
C GLY A 26 2.75 1.11 0.50
N ILE A 27 3.63 1.53 -0.41
CA ILE A 27 3.44 2.67 -1.28
C ILE A 27 3.52 2.19 -2.73
N LEU A 28 2.59 2.65 -3.55
CA LEU A 28 2.52 2.33 -4.97
C LEU A 28 3.09 3.51 -5.76
N LEU A 29 4.19 3.26 -6.46
CA LEU A 29 4.84 4.22 -7.34
C LEU A 29 4.51 3.89 -8.79
N GLY A 30 4.24 4.92 -9.58
CA GLY A 30 3.78 4.72 -10.94
C GLY A 30 3.62 6.01 -11.73
N SER A 31 3.00 5.90 -12.90
CA SER A 31 2.65 7.06 -13.72
C SER A 31 1.15 7.35 -13.66
N LEU A 32 0.80 8.62 -13.79
CA LEU A 32 -0.56 9.11 -13.93
C LEU A 32 -0.73 9.75 -15.31
N GLU A 33 -1.46 9.09 -16.20
CA GLU A 33 -1.74 9.58 -17.56
C GLU A 33 -3.24 9.46 -17.86
N ASN A 34 -3.91 10.57 -18.19
CA ASN A 34 -5.33 10.58 -18.59
C ASN A 34 -6.26 9.83 -17.59
N ASP A 35 -6.13 10.09 -16.29
CA ASP A 35 -6.85 9.39 -15.19
C ASP A 35 -6.58 7.88 -15.06
N ARG A 36 -5.54 7.38 -15.75
CA ARG A 36 -5.04 6.01 -15.61
C ARG A 36 -3.79 6.03 -14.77
N ARG A 37 -3.80 5.20 -13.73
CA ARG A 37 -2.66 5.00 -12.82
C ARG A 37 -2.05 3.66 -13.17
N GLU A 38 -0.82 3.65 -13.62
CA GLU A 38 -0.09 2.41 -13.90
C GLU A 38 1.00 2.24 -12.84
N ILE A 39 0.89 1.16 -12.05
CA ILE A 39 1.93 0.80 -11.11
C ILE A 39 3.18 0.43 -11.91
N ARG A 40 4.32 0.95 -11.45
CA ARG A 40 5.65 0.62 -11.96
C ARG A 40 6.52 -0.02 -10.89
N MET A 41 6.23 0.29 -9.63
CA MET A 41 7.00 -0.18 -8.49
C MET A 41 6.15 -0.22 -7.22
N VAL A 42 6.35 -1.28 -6.43
CA VAL A 42 5.75 -1.47 -5.11
C VAL A 42 6.86 -1.28 -4.08
N VAL A 43 6.69 -0.31 -3.19
CA VAL A 43 7.63 -0.05 -2.09
C VAL A 43 7.00 -0.54 -0.80
N ARG A 44 7.67 -1.49 -0.13
CA ARG A 44 7.25 -2.00 1.17
C ARG A 44 7.53 -0.96 2.24
N ALA A 45 6.59 -0.74 3.15
CA ALA A 45 6.79 0.06 4.34
C ALA A 45 6.59 -0.81 5.59
N GLY A 46 7.35 -0.52 6.65
CA GLY A 46 7.11 -1.12 7.95
C GLY A 46 5.83 -0.56 8.57
N ASN A 47 5.02 -1.43 9.17
CA ASN A 47 3.88 -1.00 9.97
C ASN A 47 4.38 -0.37 11.28
N ALA A 48 4.18 0.95 11.42
CA ALA A 48 4.56 1.72 12.61
C ALA A 48 3.48 1.74 13.71
N SER A 49 2.35 1.07 13.51
CA SER A 49 1.29 0.93 14.51
C SER A 49 1.79 0.06 15.68
N ALA A 50 2.02 0.67 16.84
CA ALA A 50 2.49 -0.05 18.03
C ALA A 50 1.35 -0.69 18.84
N ASP A 51 0.18 -0.07 18.87
CA ASP A 51 -0.90 -0.45 19.79
C ASP A 51 -1.79 -1.57 19.22
N ARG A 52 -2.00 -1.57 17.90
CA ARG A 52 -2.87 -2.53 17.21
C ARG A 52 -2.32 -2.90 15.81
N PRO A 53 -1.16 -3.56 15.71
CA PRO A 53 -0.55 -3.88 14.41
C PRO A 53 -1.32 -4.92 13.59
N GLN A 54 -2.26 -5.64 14.20
CA GLN A 54 -3.06 -6.71 13.59
C GLN A 54 -4.30 -6.22 12.82
N ASP A 55 -4.77 -5.00 13.09
CA ASP A 55 -5.96 -4.42 12.46
C ASP A 55 -5.82 -2.90 12.18
N ARG A 56 -4.59 -2.39 12.27
CA ARG A 56 -4.22 -1.03 11.89
C ARG A 56 -2.81 -1.00 11.32
N TYR A 57 -2.64 -0.19 10.30
CA TYR A 57 -1.34 0.16 9.76
C TYR A 57 -1.05 1.65 9.89
N SER A 58 0.24 1.97 9.98
CA SER A 58 0.73 3.34 9.84
C SER A 58 2.04 3.34 9.09
N ILE A 59 2.15 4.17 8.05
CA ILE A 59 3.40 4.35 7.32
C ILE A 59 4.18 5.48 8.00
N ALA A 60 5.38 5.16 8.50
CA ALA A 60 6.21 6.16 9.13
C ALA A 60 6.54 7.32 8.16
N PRO A 61 6.52 8.60 8.60
CA PRO A 61 6.83 9.74 7.73
C PRO A 61 8.18 9.63 7.00
N LYS A 62 9.16 8.98 7.63
CA LYS A 62 10.47 8.71 7.03
C LYS A 62 10.37 7.80 5.79
N GLU A 63 9.54 6.76 5.84
CA GLU A 63 9.31 5.84 4.72
C GLU A 63 8.64 6.57 3.55
N LEU A 64 7.66 7.44 3.83
CA LEU A 64 7.02 8.28 2.81
C LEU A 64 8.03 9.19 2.10
N ILE A 65 8.92 9.85 2.86
CA ILE A 65 9.96 10.73 2.29
C ILE A 65 10.92 9.92 1.41
N LEU A 66 11.32 8.73 1.86
CA LEU A 66 12.22 7.86 1.09
C LEU A 66 11.55 7.38 -0.21
N ALA A 67 10.31 6.92 -0.14
CA ALA A 67 9.55 6.52 -1.31
C ALA A 67 9.33 7.68 -2.29
N GLN A 68 9.05 8.89 -1.78
CA GLN A 68 8.91 10.08 -2.62
C GLN A 68 10.23 10.45 -3.32
N ARG A 69 11.37 10.31 -2.64
CA ARG A 69 12.70 10.52 -3.26
C ARG A 69 12.96 9.49 -4.35
N GLN A 70 12.72 8.22 -4.06
CA GLN A 70 12.87 7.12 -5.01
C GLN A 70 11.96 7.29 -6.24
N ALA A 71 10.73 7.76 -6.04
CA ALA A 71 9.80 8.08 -7.12
C ALA A 71 10.40 9.15 -8.05
N ARG A 72 10.90 10.25 -7.49
CA ARG A 72 11.51 11.35 -8.26
C ARG A 72 12.74 10.90 -9.06
N GLU A 73 13.60 10.07 -8.47
CA GLU A 73 14.79 9.53 -9.16
C GLU A 73 14.44 8.68 -10.40
N GLN A 74 13.24 8.10 -10.42
CA GLN A 74 12.75 7.26 -11.50
C GLN A 74 11.68 7.95 -12.37
N ALA A 75 11.46 9.27 -12.19
CA ALA A 75 10.39 10.02 -12.83
C ALA A 75 9.00 9.38 -12.65
N LEU A 76 8.75 8.85 -11.46
CA LEU A 76 7.47 8.28 -11.02
C LEU A 76 6.82 9.18 -9.97
N ASP A 77 5.53 8.98 -9.76
CA ASP A 77 4.73 9.60 -8.71
C ASP A 77 4.21 8.57 -7.72
N ILE A 78 3.87 9.02 -6.51
CA ILE A 78 3.06 8.23 -5.58
C ILE A 78 1.63 8.23 -6.12
N ILE A 79 1.18 7.07 -6.62
CA ILE A 79 -0.16 6.92 -7.20
C ILE A 79 -1.14 6.23 -6.25
N GLY A 80 -0.64 5.69 -5.14
CA GLY A 80 -1.45 4.98 -4.18
C GLY A 80 -0.69 4.36 -3.00
N PHE A 81 -1.46 3.68 -2.16
CA PHE A 81 -1.01 2.92 -1.00
C PHE A 81 -1.66 1.54 -1.01
N TYR A 82 -1.06 0.61 -0.28
CA TYR A 82 -1.67 -0.69 -0.04
C TYR A 82 -1.47 -1.14 1.41
N HIS A 83 -2.35 -2.00 1.88
CA HIS A 83 -2.21 -2.72 3.13
C HIS A 83 -2.85 -4.12 3.04
N SER A 84 -2.59 -4.96 4.03
CA SER A 84 -3.19 -6.29 4.12
C SER A 84 -4.08 -6.44 5.34
N HIS A 85 -5.17 -7.20 5.19
CA HIS A 85 -6.02 -7.65 6.30
C HIS A 85 -5.74 -9.14 6.63
N PRO A 86 -5.17 -9.45 7.81
CA PRO A 86 -5.03 -10.81 8.30
C PRO A 86 -6.38 -11.43 8.64
N ASP A 87 -6.65 -12.65 8.15
CA ASP A 87 -7.84 -13.47 8.45
C ASP A 87 -9.19 -12.78 8.18
N CYS A 88 -9.16 -11.71 7.37
CA CYS A 88 -10.29 -10.84 7.08
C CYS A 88 -10.36 -10.56 5.58
N ALA A 89 -11.58 -10.39 5.07
CA ALA A 89 -11.79 -10.08 3.66
C ALA A 89 -11.12 -8.76 3.25
N ALA A 90 -10.71 -8.68 1.97
CA ALA A 90 -10.13 -7.48 1.36
C ALA A 90 -11.19 -6.41 1.09
N GLN A 91 -11.86 -5.96 2.14
CA GLN A 91 -12.92 -4.95 2.09
C GLN A 91 -12.50 -3.78 2.97
N TRP A 92 -12.91 -2.59 2.55
CA TRP A 92 -12.72 -1.37 3.31
C TRP A 92 -13.41 -1.46 4.67
N SER A 93 -12.66 -1.25 5.74
CA SER A 93 -13.22 -0.98 7.07
C SER A 93 -13.57 0.50 7.21
N GLN A 94 -14.32 0.83 8.26
CA GLN A 94 -14.60 2.24 8.59
C GLN A 94 -13.30 3.00 8.91
N THR A 95 -12.36 2.36 9.62
CA THR A 95 -11.06 2.95 9.96
C THR A 95 -10.27 3.28 8.69
N ASP A 96 -10.29 2.40 7.68
CA ASP A 96 -9.55 2.63 6.43
C ASP A 96 -10.05 3.87 5.68
N LEU A 97 -11.36 4.10 5.71
CA LEU A 97 -11.97 5.29 5.10
C LEU A 97 -11.63 6.56 5.86
N GLU A 98 -11.60 6.50 7.19
CA GLU A 98 -11.22 7.63 8.05
C GLU A 98 -9.73 7.99 7.87
N GLU A 99 -8.87 6.99 7.67
CA GLU A 99 -7.42 7.16 7.51
C GLU A 99 -6.98 7.44 6.06
N ALA A 100 -7.90 7.38 5.08
CA ALA A 100 -7.65 7.64 3.66
C ALA A 100 -7.50 9.15 3.34
N HIS A 101 -6.52 9.79 3.96
CA HIS A 101 -6.29 11.24 3.87
C HIS A 101 -5.75 11.73 2.51
N TRP A 102 -5.27 10.83 1.63
CA TRP A 102 -4.61 11.21 0.38
C TRP A 102 -5.60 11.23 -0.78
N ILE A 103 -6.25 12.39 -0.93
CA ILE A 103 -7.22 12.62 -2.00
C ILE A 103 -6.53 12.41 -3.35
N GLY A 104 -7.18 11.62 -4.21
CA GLY A 104 -6.65 11.33 -5.53
C GLY A 104 -5.49 10.34 -5.50
N CYS A 105 -5.36 9.50 -4.48
CA CYS A 105 -4.56 8.27 -4.49
C CYS A 105 -5.44 7.02 -4.66
N SER A 106 -4.86 5.93 -5.14
CA SER A 106 -5.51 4.61 -5.09
C SER A 106 -5.13 3.88 -3.82
N TYR A 107 -6.07 3.14 -3.23
CA TYR A 107 -5.84 2.35 -2.04
C TYR A 107 -6.20 0.89 -2.37
N VAL A 108 -5.24 0.00 -2.16
CA VAL A 108 -5.38 -1.42 -2.46
C VAL A 108 -5.35 -2.21 -1.16
N ILE A 109 -6.35 -3.08 -0.97
CA ILE A 109 -6.44 -3.97 0.18
C ILE A 109 -6.23 -5.39 -0.33
N THR A 110 -5.38 -6.16 0.34
CA THR A 110 -5.21 -7.59 0.09
C THR A 110 -5.59 -8.39 1.33
N SER A 111 -6.29 -9.51 1.13
CA SER A 111 -6.61 -10.44 2.21
C SER A 111 -5.49 -11.47 2.31
N VAL A 112 -5.12 -11.84 3.53
CA VAL A 112 -4.09 -12.85 3.81
C VAL A 112 -4.65 -13.82 4.83
N GLU A 113 -4.59 -15.11 4.51
CA GLU A 113 -5.02 -16.23 5.36
C GLU A 113 -3.86 -17.24 5.41
N GLN A 114 -3.51 -17.76 6.60
CA GLN A 114 -2.47 -18.78 6.80
C GLN A 114 -2.92 -19.93 7.69
#